data_AF-A0A1B3LQ86-F1
#
_entry.id   AF-A0A1B3LQ86-F1
#
_cell.length_a   1.000
_cell.length_b   1.000
_cell.length_c   1.000
_cell.angle_alpha   90.00
_cell.angle_beta   90.00
_cell.angle_gamma   90.00
#
_symmetry.space_group_name_H-M   'P 1'
#
loop_
_entity.id
_entity.type
_entity.pdbx_description
1 polymer ?
#
loop_
_entity_poly.entity_id
_entity_poly.type
_entity_poly.pdbx_seq_one_letter_code
_entity_poly.pdbx_strand_id
1 'polypeptide(L)'
;MNDVDVNQYIVDLTNHSNRLRLESAVPGRQMKVVLRHARDATQPAIHGAGLVSADKKVFSIDVVTPAGVHRLSHSWPELSAELATFSEVD
;
A
#
# COMPACT_ATOMS: atom_id res chain seq x y z
N MET A 1 -15.63 -19.25 -2.28
CA MET A 1 -14.91 -17.96 -2.40
C MET A 1 -13.54 -18.20 -1.83
N ASN A 2 -12.49 -18.21 -2.66
CA ASN A 2 -11.12 -18.34 -2.15
C ASN A 2 -10.82 -17.10 -1.32
N ASP A 3 -10.39 -17.31 -0.09
CA ASP A 3 -9.91 -16.24 0.75
C ASP A 3 -8.68 -15.61 0.08
N VAL A 4 -8.67 -14.29 -0.04
CA VAL A 4 -7.54 -13.58 -0.65
C VAL A 4 -6.44 -13.55 0.41
N ASP A 5 -5.33 -14.24 0.16
CA ASP A 5 -4.17 -14.14 1.05
C ASP A 5 -3.52 -12.76 0.86
N VAL A 6 -3.98 -11.80 1.66
CA VAL A 6 -3.56 -10.39 1.62
C VAL A 6 -2.05 -10.25 1.85
N ASN A 7 -1.39 -11.21 2.50
CA ASN A 7 0.06 -11.17 2.73
C ASN A 7 0.89 -11.36 1.46
N GLN A 8 0.28 -11.85 0.37
CA GLN A 8 0.93 -11.96 -0.94
C GLN A 8 0.83 -10.68 -1.77
N TYR A 9 0.18 -9.64 -1.24
CA TYR A 9 0.01 -8.36 -1.89
C TYR A 9 0.99 -7.32 -1.32
N ILE A 10 1.52 -6.50 -2.21
CA ILE A 10 2.45 -5.41 -1.89
C ILE A 10 1.90 -4.09 -2.43
N VAL A 11 2.37 -2.98 -1.88
CA VAL A 11 2.01 -1.64 -2.35
C VAL A 11 2.37 -1.51 -3.82
N ASP A 12 1.39 -1.14 -4.63
CA ASP A 12 1.60 -0.98 -6.07
C ASP A 12 2.23 0.38 -6.38
N LEU A 13 3.56 0.44 -6.41
CA LEU A 13 4.31 1.63 -6.79
C LEU A 13 4.37 1.85 -8.31
N THR A 14 4.01 0.87 -9.15
CA THR A 14 3.98 1.09 -10.60
C THR A 14 2.75 1.92 -11.01
N ASN A 15 1.70 1.89 -10.19
CA ASN A 15 0.52 2.74 -10.33
C ASN A 15 0.81 4.21 -9.97
N HIS A 16 0.92 5.08 -10.98
CA HIS A 16 1.23 6.51 -10.81
C HIS A 16 0.25 7.25 -9.87
N SER A 17 -1.06 6.99 -9.98
CA SER A 17 -2.04 7.60 -9.06
C SER A 17 -1.87 7.13 -7.61
N ASN A 18 -1.39 5.91 -7.39
CA ASN A 18 -1.09 5.40 -6.06
C ASN A 18 0.17 6.09 -5.50
N ARG A 19 1.22 6.24 -6.32
CA ARG A 19 2.44 6.99 -5.97
C ARG A 19 2.13 8.40 -5.51
N LEU A 20 1.39 9.18 -6.30
CA LEU A 20 1.03 10.56 -5.93
C LEU A 20 0.31 10.68 -4.58
N ARG A 21 -0.53 9.68 -4.22
CA ARG A 21 -1.20 9.65 -2.91
C ARG A 21 -0.21 9.36 -1.78
N LEU A 22 0.76 8.47 -2.01
CA LEU A 22 1.81 8.15 -1.04
C LEU A 22 2.80 9.32 -0.88
N GLU A 23 3.15 10.01 -1.95
CA GLU A 23 4.01 11.20 -1.92
C GLU A 23 3.35 12.35 -1.15
N SER A 24 2.04 12.50 -1.30
CA SER A 24 1.23 13.48 -0.57
C SER A 24 0.69 12.97 0.78
N ALA A 25 1.22 11.85 1.29
CA ALA A 25 0.79 11.25 2.54
C ALA A 25 0.97 12.20 3.73
N VAL A 26 -0.13 12.49 4.43
CA VAL A 26 -0.12 13.24 5.69
C VAL A 26 -0.23 12.26 6.85
N PRO A 27 0.70 12.26 7.82
CA PRO A 27 0.61 11.42 9.02
C PRO A 27 -0.74 11.58 9.73
N GLY A 28 -1.33 10.47 10.16
CA GLY A 28 -2.64 10.45 10.82
C GLY A 28 -3.84 10.61 9.87
N ARG A 29 -3.64 10.85 8.57
CA ARG A 29 -4.71 10.92 7.57
C ARG A 29 -4.76 9.64 6.75
N GLN A 30 -5.95 9.04 6.67
CA GLN A 30 -6.17 7.87 5.83
C GLN A 30 -6.15 8.24 4.34
N MET A 31 -5.62 7.32 3.52
CA MET A 31 -5.62 7.41 2.07
C MET A 31 -5.99 6.07 1.44
N LYS A 32 -6.58 6.11 0.23
CA LYS A 32 -6.79 4.89 -0.56
C LYS A 32 -5.45 4.41 -1.11
N VAL A 33 -5.16 3.13 -0.92
CA VAL A 33 -3.94 2.46 -1.41
C VAL A 33 -4.33 1.35 -2.36
N VAL A 34 -3.60 1.22 -3.45
CA VAL A 34 -3.66 0.08 -4.37
C VAL A 34 -2.55 -0.90 -4.02
N LEU A 35 -2.91 -2.18 -3.94
CA LEU A 35 -1.97 -3.27 -3.74
C LEU A 35 -2.02 -4.20 -4.96
N ARG A 36 -0.86 -4.72 -5.37
CA ARG A 36 -0.74 -5.73 -6.41
C ARG A 36 -0.17 -7.02 -5.84
N HIS A 37 -0.49 -8.14 -6.45
CA HIS A 37 0.10 -9.41 -6.05
C HIS A 37 1.61 -9.39 -6.33
N ALA A 38 2.41 -9.88 -5.40
CA ALA A 38 3.87 -9.75 -5.44
C ALA A 38 4.50 -10.60 -6.56
N ARG A 39 3.90 -11.74 -6.89
CA ARG A 39 4.48 -12.76 -7.79
C ARG A 39 3.65 -13.08 -9.03
N ASP A 40 2.40 -12.63 -9.09
CA ASP A 40 1.46 -13.02 -10.15
C ASP A 40 0.72 -11.78 -10.64
N ALA A 41 1.19 -11.21 -11.76
CA ALA A 41 0.61 -10.02 -12.34
C ALA A 41 -0.80 -10.23 -12.93
N THR A 42 -1.26 -11.48 -13.03
CA THR A 42 -2.62 -11.80 -13.52
C THR A 42 -3.67 -11.67 -12.42
N GLN A 43 -3.26 -11.67 -11.14
CA GLN A 43 -4.16 -11.43 -10.02
C GLN A 43 -4.66 -9.98 -10.04
N PRO A 44 -5.94 -9.76 -9.74
CA PRO A 44 -6.50 -8.42 -9.69
C PRO A 44 -5.84 -7.61 -8.58
N ALA A 45 -5.61 -6.31 -8.84
CA ALA A 45 -5.21 -5.39 -7.79
C ALA A 45 -6.32 -5.28 -6.73
N ILE A 46 -5.92 -5.16 -5.47
CA ILE A 46 -6.84 -4.95 -4.34
C ILE A 46 -6.64 -3.56 -3.74
N HIS A 47 -7.62 -3.12 -2.95
CA HIS A 47 -7.61 -1.79 -2.36
C HIS A 47 -7.62 -1.87 -0.84
N GLY A 48 -6.88 -0.97 -0.21
CA GLY A 48 -6.86 -0.81 1.24
C GLY A 48 -6.91 0.65 1.67
N ALA A 49 -7.09 0.86 2.97
CA ALA A 49 -6.97 2.15 3.62
C ALA A 49 -5.59 2.25 4.28
N GLY A 50 -4.70 3.04 3.67
CA GLY A 50 -3.35 3.32 4.19
C GLY A 50 -3.35 4.44 5.21
N LEU A 51 -2.48 4.32 6.22
CA LEU A 51 -2.26 5.32 7.25
C LEU A 51 -0.78 5.35 7.63
N VAL A 52 -0.16 6.53 7.51
CA VAL A 52 1.20 6.77 8.04
C VAL A 52 1.08 7.18 9.51
N SER A 53 1.86 6.54 10.39
CA SER A 53 1.91 6.87 11.80
C SER A 53 2.43 8.30 12.04
N ALA A 54 2.06 8.91 13.16
CA ALA A 54 2.46 10.28 13.49
C ALA A 54 3.98 10.48 13.54
N ASP A 55 4.72 9.45 13.97
CA ASP A 55 6.18 9.43 14.03
C ASP A 55 6.84 9.04 12.69
N LYS A 56 6.05 8.83 11.63
CA LYS A 56 6.51 8.44 10.28
C LYS A 56 7.37 7.17 10.26
N LYS A 57 7.17 6.26 11.20
CA LYS A 57 7.90 4.98 11.23
C LYS A 57 7.13 3.85 10.57
N VAL A 58 5.81 3.86 10.70
CA VAL A 58 4.95 2.75 10.27
C VAL A 58 3.94 3.24 9.25
N PHE A 59 3.74 2.42 8.22
CA PHE A 59 2.63 2.53 7.30
C PHE A 59 1.74 1.31 7.46
N SER A 60 0.52 1.51 7.95
CA SER A 60 -0.47 0.45 8.10
C SER A 60 -1.50 0.49 6.97
N ILE A 61 -1.94 -0.68 6.51
CA ILE A 61 -2.95 -0.80 5.46
C ILE A 61 -4.04 -1.74 5.93
N ASP A 62 -5.26 -1.24 6.05
CA ASP A 62 -6.42 -2.07 6.34
C ASP A 62 -7.11 -2.50 5.04
N VAL A 63 -7.19 -3.81 4.80
CA VAL A 63 -7.86 -4.42 3.65
C VAL A 63 -9.10 -5.15 4.13
N VAL A 64 -10.25 -4.81 3.55
CA VAL A 64 -11.52 -5.45 3.88
C VAL A 64 -11.76 -6.62 2.93
N THR A 65 -11.85 -7.83 3.48
CA THR A 65 -12.17 -9.06 2.76
C THR A 65 -13.49 -9.65 3.30
N PRO A 66 -14.08 -10.66 2.64
CA PRO A 66 -15.21 -11.41 3.21
C PRO A 66 -14.88 -12.12 4.53
N ALA A 67 -13.60 -12.42 4.80
CA ALA A 67 -13.15 -13.04 6.04
C ALA A 67 -12.97 -12.04 7.19
N GLY A 68 -12.88 -10.73 6.88
CA GLY A 68 -12.79 -9.66 7.87
C GLY A 68 -11.85 -8.54 7.44
N VAL A 69 -11.34 -7.80 8.43
CA VAL A 69 -10.34 -6.76 8.19
C VAL A 69 -8.95 -7.33 8.43
N HIS A 70 -8.10 -7.25 7.41
CA HIS A 70 -6.69 -7.64 7.48
C HIS A 70 -5.82 -6.38 7.54
N ARG A 71 -4.95 -6.30 8.54
CA ARG A 71 -4.01 -5.18 8.69
C ARG A 71 -2.61 -5.60 8.26
N LEU A 72 -2.09 -4.95 7.23
CA LEU A 72 -0.68 -5.01 6.86
C LEU A 72 0.09 -3.86 7.54
N SER A 73 1.37 -4.05 7.79
CA SER A 73 2.26 -3.02 8.34
C SER A 73 3.61 -3.06 7.65
N HIS A 74 4.07 -1.88 7.25
CA HIS A 74 5.33 -1.69 6.54
C HIS A 74 6.16 -0.60 7.22
N SER A 75 7.48 -0.65 7.01
CA SER A 75 8.38 0.46 7.33
C SER A 75 8.07 1.63 6.39
N TRP A 76 7.62 2.76 6.96
CA TRP A 76 7.39 3.96 6.16
C TRP A 76 8.69 4.51 5.55
N PRO A 77 9.82 4.59 6.26
CA PRO A 77 11.08 5.05 5.67
C PRO A 77 11.51 4.23 4.45
N GLU A 78 11.42 2.89 4.51
CA GLU A 78 11.78 2.02 3.39
C GLU A 78 10.84 2.23 2.19
N LEU A 79 9.53 2.24 2.42
CA LEU A 79 8.55 2.49 1.36
C LEU A 79 8.72 3.86 0.73
N SER A 80 9.00 4.89 1.54
CA SER A 80 9.22 6.25 1.04
C SER A 80 10.51 6.39 0.24
N ALA A 81 11.56 5.65 0.61
CA ALA A 81 12.80 5.59 -0.16
C ALA A 81 12.59 4.86 -1.49
N GLU A 82 11.84 3.75 -1.51
CA GLU A 82 11.46 3.05 -2.74
C GLU A 82 10.64 3.96 -3.66
N LEU A 83 9.65 4.66 -3.11
CA LEU A 83 8.81 5.63 -3.83
C LEU A 83 9.64 6.73 -4.51
N ALA A 84 10.67 7.25 -3.85
CA ALA A 84 11.55 8.27 -4.42
C ALA A 84 12.25 7.80 -5.71
N THR A 85 12.58 6.50 -5.82
CA THR A 85 13.19 5.94 -7.03
C THR A 85 12.27 5.96 -8.25
N PHE A 86 10.95 6.01 -8.04
CA PHE A 86 9.96 6.14 -9.12
C PHE A 86 9.64 7.59 -9.45
N SER A 87 9.93 8.55 -8.56
CA SER A 87 9.68 9.98 -8.78
C SER A 87 10.77 10.67 -9.61
N GLU A 88 12.00 10.15 -9.62
CA GLU A 88 13.11 10.71 -10.41
C GLU A 88 13.03 10.38 -11.91
N VAL A 89 12.08 9.52 -12.30
CA VAL A 89 11.94 8.98 -13.66
C VAL A 89 10.71 9.53 -14.40
N ASP A 90 9.92 10.39 -13.75
CA ASP A 90 8.76 11.10 -14.33
C ASP A 90 9.11 12.54 -14.77
#